data_AF-F1ASV4-F1
#
_entry.id   AF-F1ASV4-F1
#
_cell.length_a   1.000
_cell.length_b   1.000
_cell.length_c   1.000
_cell.angle_alpha   90.00
_cell.angle_beta   90.00
_cell.angle_gamma   90.00
#
_symmetry.space_group_name_H-M   'P 1'
#
loop_
_entity.id
_entity.type
_entity.pdbx_description
1 polymer ?
#
loop_
_entity_poly.entity_id
_entity_poly.type
_entity_poly.pdbx_seq_one_letter_code
_entity_poly.pdbx_strand_id
1 'polypeptide(L)'
;QAGDPQEATAIYNAFYGDSTLPEKSIKEPLYVGSIKTLIGHTEGVAGLAGVIKASLCVQKGIIPSNMLLERINPVIAPLTSRLRIPTEPLSWPSLAPGVPRRVSVNSFGFGGSNAHAIIESYSPTKLTLEHFLCPRLLPFTFSACTAKTLIEVLECYDQFLQEHPAVDLITLAESLLKRRSAFSHRVFITAASIEALQFEIKIELEKRRSAAVPSIMYRPSHAPKRVLGI
;
A
#
# COMPACT_ATOMS: atom_id res chain seq x y z
N GLN A 1 7.03 30.23 10.23
CA GLN A 1 6.08 29.43 9.42
C GLN A 1 5.58 30.27 8.25
N ALA A 2 6.40 30.46 7.22
CA ALA A 2 6.05 31.18 5.98
C ALA A 2 6.00 30.24 4.77
N GLY A 3 5.74 28.95 4.99
CA GLY A 3 5.62 27.94 3.94
C GLY A 3 4.16 27.58 3.67
N ASP A 4 3.42 27.22 4.72
CA ASP A 4 2.04 26.76 4.61
C ASP A 4 1.10 27.78 3.94
N PRO A 5 1.16 29.09 4.24
CA PRO A 5 0.32 30.06 3.54
C PRO A 5 0.63 30.15 2.04
N GLN A 6 1.91 30.04 1.66
CA GLN A 6 2.39 30.10 0.29
C GLN A 6 1.95 28.86 -0.49
N GLU A 7 2.10 27.68 0.11
CA GLU A 7 1.61 26.42 -0.49
C GLU A 7 0.09 26.45 -0.65
N ALA A 8 -0.66 26.83 0.40
CA ALA A 8 -2.12 26.91 0.34
C ALA A 8 -2.59 27.92 -0.73
N THR A 9 -1.94 29.07 -0.83
CA THR A 9 -2.24 30.08 -1.86
C THR A 9 -1.92 29.56 -3.26
N ALA A 10 -0.79 28.87 -3.45
CA ALA A 10 -0.42 28.28 -4.74
C ALA A 10 -1.42 27.20 -5.18
N ILE A 11 -1.85 26.31 -4.27
CA ILE A 11 -2.90 25.33 -4.53
C ILE A 11 -4.21 26.04 -4.88
N TYR A 12 -4.62 27.04 -4.08
CA TYR A 12 -5.84 27.77 -4.35
C TYR A 12 -5.82 28.40 -5.74
N ASN A 13 -4.74 29.08 -6.11
CA ASN A 13 -4.63 29.75 -7.40
C ASN A 13 -4.61 28.76 -8.57
N ALA A 14 -3.94 27.61 -8.43
CA ALA A 14 -3.87 26.60 -9.47
C ALA A 14 -5.23 25.99 -9.84
N PHE A 15 -6.17 25.90 -8.89
CA PHE A 15 -7.49 25.31 -9.11
C PHE A 15 -8.62 26.35 -9.20
N TYR A 16 -8.51 27.48 -8.51
CA TYR A 16 -9.59 28.46 -8.34
C TYR A 16 -9.19 29.89 -8.71
N GLY A 17 -7.93 30.14 -9.08
CA GLY A 17 -7.42 31.47 -9.41
C GLY A 17 -7.72 31.94 -10.83
N ASP A 18 -8.05 31.03 -11.75
CA ASP A 18 -8.34 31.35 -13.14
C ASP A 18 -9.85 31.57 -13.36
N SER A 19 -10.22 32.84 -13.58
CA SER A 19 -11.59 33.26 -13.88
C SER A 19 -12.09 32.89 -15.29
N THR A 20 -11.20 32.40 -16.15
CA THR A 20 -11.56 31.93 -17.50
C THR A 20 -12.06 30.49 -17.53
N LEU A 21 -11.84 29.74 -16.44
CA LEU A 21 -12.46 28.44 -16.25
C LEU A 21 -13.97 28.62 -16.06
N PRO A 22 -14.84 27.82 -16.70
CA PRO A 22 -16.29 27.94 -16.51
C PRO A 22 -16.63 27.89 -15.02
N GLU A 23 -17.49 28.77 -14.50
CA GLU A 23 -17.95 28.78 -13.08
C GLU A 23 -18.45 27.41 -12.56
N LYS A 24 -18.76 26.48 -13.46
CA LYS A 24 -19.17 25.11 -13.18
C LYS A 24 -18.04 24.10 -13.02
N SER A 25 -16.79 24.43 -13.35
CA SER A 25 -15.72 23.44 -13.51
C SER A 25 -15.18 22.89 -12.19
N ILE A 26 -15.10 23.70 -11.12
CA ILE A 26 -14.65 23.25 -9.79
C ILE A 26 -15.51 23.87 -8.68
N LYS A 27 -16.74 23.37 -8.53
CA LYS A 27 -17.60 23.76 -7.41
C LYS A 27 -17.25 23.04 -6.10
N GLU A 28 -16.62 21.88 -6.19
CA GLU A 28 -16.34 21.06 -5.02
C GLU A 28 -15.05 21.50 -4.32
N PRO A 29 -15.02 21.48 -2.98
CA PRO A 29 -13.80 21.79 -2.26
C PRO A 29 -12.72 20.71 -2.47
N LEU A 30 -11.46 21.13 -2.45
CA LEU A 30 -10.32 20.22 -2.37
C LEU A 30 -10.02 19.91 -0.90
N TYR A 31 -9.76 18.65 -0.62
CA TYR A 31 -9.28 18.22 0.69
C TYR A 31 -7.76 18.28 0.73
N VAL A 32 -7.22 19.02 1.70
CA VAL A 32 -5.78 19.25 1.85
C VAL A 32 -5.32 18.70 3.18
N GLY A 33 -4.21 17.97 3.18
CA GLY A 33 -3.61 17.51 4.42
C GLY A 33 -2.19 16.98 4.25
N SER A 34 -1.50 16.80 5.37
CA SER A 34 -0.10 16.41 5.41
C SER A 34 0.08 15.13 6.22
N ILE A 35 0.94 14.22 5.76
CA ILE A 35 1.35 13.06 6.58
C ILE A 35 2.26 13.50 7.75
N LYS A 36 2.88 14.67 7.63
CA LYS A 36 3.84 15.20 8.62
C LYS A 36 3.20 15.47 9.97
N THR A 37 1.87 15.66 10.03
CA THR A 37 1.15 15.81 11.30
C THR A 37 1.08 14.49 12.10
N LEU A 38 1.31 13.34 11.45
CA LEU A 38 1.27 12.03 12.12
C LEU A 38 2.67 11.51 12.47
N ILE A 39 3.62 11.64 11.55
CA ILE A 39 4.95 11.00 11.66
C ILE A 39 6.12 12.02 11.70
N GLY A 40 5.80 13.31 11.78
CA GLY A 40 6.79 14.37 11.67
C GLY A 40 7.37 14.54 10.27
N HIS A 41 8.40 15.38 10.14
CA HIS A 41 9.09 15.59 8.89
C HIS A 41 10.21 14.57 8.71
N THR A 42 9.98 13.54 7.89
CA THR A 42 10.96 12.47 7.61
C THR A 42 12.03 12.85 6.58
N GLU A 43 12.40 14.14 6.54
CA GLU A 43 13.40 14.74 5.63
C GLU A 43 13.43 14.15 4.21
N GLY A 44 14.52 13.49 3.82
CA GLY A 44 14.73 12.91 2.48
C GLY A 44 13.69 11.86 2.07
N VAL A 45 12.88 11.35 3.00
CA VAL A 45 11.82 10.36 2.77
C VAL A 45 10.42 10.99 2.80
N ALA A 46 10.30 12.29 3.04
CA ALA A 46 9.00 12.97 3.17
C ALA A 46 8.11 12.82 1.92
N GLY A 47 8.72 12.84 0.72
CA GLY A 47 8.01 12.60 -0.53
C GLY A 47 7.43 11.18 -0.61
N LEU A 48 8.23 10.16 -0.27
CA LEU A 48 7.79 8.76 -0.27
C LEU A 48 6.65 8.52 0.74
N ALA A 49 6.75 9.10 1.95
CA ALA A 49 5.67 9.02 2.93
C ALA A 49 4.37 9.64 2.40
N GLY A 50 4.46 10.76 1.67
CA GLY A 50 3.33 11.38 0.99
C GLY A 50 2.71 10.48 -0.08
N VAL A 51 3.55 9.84 -0.91
CA VAL A 51 3.11 8.89 -1.95
C VAL A 51 2.42 7.66 -1.35
N ILE A 52 2.96 7.09 -0.27
CA ILE A 52 2.35 5.95 0.43
C ILE A 52 0.98 6.34 1.01
N LYS A 53 0.89 7.49 1.70
CA LYS A 53 -0.38 8.02 2.20
C LYS A 53 -1.39 8.16 1.05
N ALA A 54 -1.00 8.84 -0.02
CA ALA A 54 -1.86 9.08 -1.18
C ALA A 54 -2.34 7.78 -1.85
N SER A 55 -1.44 6.80 -2.03
CA SER A 55 -1.79 5.47 -2.56
C SER A 55 -2.82 4.75 -1.69
N LEU A 56 -2.65 4.78 -0.36
CA LEU A 56 -3.61 4.17 0.57
C LEU A 56 -4.94 4.92 0.56
N CYS A 57 -4.93 6.25 0.45
CA CYS A 57 -6.16 7.06 0.35
C CYS A 57 -6.99 6.68 -0.88
N VAL A 58 -6.37 6.58 -2.06
CA VAL A 58 -7.09 6.21 -3.29
C VAL A 58 -7.57 4.75 -3.26
N GLN A 59 -6.75 3.84 -2.71
CA GLN A 59 -7.07 2.43 -2.61
C GLN A 59 -8.25 2.17 -1.66
N LYS A 60 -8.23 2.81 -0.49
CA LYS A 60 -9.26 2.61 0.55
C LYS A 60 -10.46 3.54 0.38
N GLY A 61 -10.34 4.60 -0.43
CA GLY A 61 -11.38 5.61 -0.57
C GLY A 61 -11.64 6.37 0.73
N ILE A 62 -10.57 6.68 1.48
CA ILE A 62 -10.64 7.39 2.76
C ILE A 62 -9.66 8.56 2.73
N ILE A 63 -10.10 9.72 3.23
CA ILE A 63 -9.29 10.91 3.45
C ILE A 63 -8.99 11.00 4.94
N PRO A 64 -7.75 10.75 5.38
CA PRO A 64 -7.39 10.74 6.80
C PRO A 64 -7.34 12.16 7.39
N SER A 65 -7.48 12.25 8.71
CA SER A 65 -7.39 13.51 9.45
C SER A 65 -5.98 14.12 9.42
N ASN A 66 -5.92 15.44 9.55
CA ASN A 66 -4.74 16.16 9.99
C ASN A 66 -4.79 16.25 11.51
N MET A 67 -3.82 15.60 12.15
CA MET A 67 -3.72 15.60 13.61
C MET A 67 -3.18 16.94 14.12
N LEU A 68 -3.49 17.25 15.38
CA LEU A 68 -2.97 18.42 16.11
C LEU A 68 -3.35 19.79 15.51
N LEU A 69 -4.36 19.84 14.64
CA LEU A 69 -4.89 21.10 14.11
C LEU A 69 -5.96 21.68 15.04
N GLU A 70 -5.57 22.63 15.89
CA GLU A 70 -6.50 23.32 16.80
C GLU A 70 -7.01 24.66 16.22
N ARG A 71 -6.14 25.40 15.54
CA ARG A 71 -6.45 26.70 14.96
C ARG A 71 -5.84 26.83 13.58
N ILE A 72 -6.67 27.18 12.60
CA ILE A 72 -6.21 27.44 11.23
C ILE A 72 -5.44 28.76 11.20
N ASN A 73 -4.35 28.80 10.43
CA ASN A 73 -3.58 30.01 10.20
C ASN A 73 -4.49 31.13 9.61
N PRO A 74 -4.50 32.35 10.16
CA PRO A 74 -5.35 33.44 9.66
C PRO A 74 -5.19 33.77 8.17
N VAL A 75 -4.02 33.54 7.58
CA VAL A 75 -3.77 33.74 6.15
C VAL A 75 -4.45 32.65 5.30
N ILE A 76 -4.57 31.44 5.85
CA ILE A 76 -5.20 30.29 5.18
C ILE A 76 -6.73 30.29 5.40
N ALA A 77 -7.20 30.85 6.52
CA ALA A 77 -8.63 30.84 6.90
C ALA A 77 -9.59 31.28 5.77
N PRO A 78 -9.32 32.34 4.97
CA PRO A 78 -10.17 32.71 3.84
C PRO A 78 -10.25 31.64 2.74
N LEU A 79 -9.18 30.89 2.53
CA LEU A 79 -9.08 29.83 1.51
C LEU A 79 -9.85 28.57 1.89
N THR A 80 -10.17 28.40 3.18
CA THR A 80 -10.77 27.16 3.70
C THR A 80 -12.14 26.86 3.11
N SER A 81 -12.84 27.87 2.58
CA SER A 81 -14.09 27.75 1.81
C SER A 81 -13.97 26.76 0.64
N ARG A 82 -12.78 26.67 0.02
CA ARG A 82 -12.44 25.78 -1.10
C ARG A 82 -11.36 24.76 -0.76
N LEU A 83 -10.50 25.03 0.22
CA LEU A 83 -9.45 24.11 0.69
C LEU A 83 -9.79 23.57 2.08
N ARG A 84 -10.49 22.43 2.14
CA ARG A 84 -10.91 21.81 3.40
C ARG A 84 -9.76 21.03 4.01
N ILE A 85 -9.49 21.26 5.30
CA ILE A 85 -8.48 20.53 6.06
C ILE A 85 -9.22 19.56 6.99
N PRO A 86 -9.27 18.25 6.69
CA PRO A 86 -9.99 17.30 7.53
C PRO A 86 -9.33 17.18 8.90
N THR A 87 -10.12 17.23 9.97
CA THR A 87 -9.69 16.93 11.35
C THR A 87 -10.16 15.55 11.82
N GLU A 88 -11.02 14.89 11.02
CA GLU A 88 -11.51 13.52 11.22
C GLU A 88 -11.39 12.74 9.90
N PRO A 89 -11.34 11.39 9.94
CA PRO A 89 -11.37 10.59 8.73
C PRO A 89 -12.68 10.76 7.95
N LEU A 90 -12.59 11.02 6.65
CA LEU A 90 -13.75 11.17 5.77
C LEU A 90 -13.76 10.07 4.71
N SER A 91 -14.95 9.62 4.33
CA SER A 91 -15.10 8.81 3.12
C SER A 91 -14.80 9.66 1.89
N TRP A 92 -14.27 9.04 0.83
CA TRP A 92 -14.06 9.73 -0.44
C TRP A 92 -15.40 10.23 -1.02
N PRO A 93 -15.50 11.50 -1.47
CA PRO A 93 -16.73 12.02 -2.07
C PRO A 93 -17.24 11.18 -3.23
N SER A 94 -18.57 11.14 -3.42
CA SER A 94 -19.19 10.47 -4.56
C SER A 94 -18.73 11.13 -5.86
N LEU A 95 -18.06 10.37 -6.72
CA LEU A 95 -17.60 10.83 -8.03
C LEU A 95 -18.58 10.41 -9.13
N ALA A 96 -18.64 11.20 -10.20
CA ALA A 96 -19.42 10.81 -11.38
C ALA A 96 -18.90 9.48 -11.97
N PRO A 97 -19.76 8.68 -12.62
CA PRO A 97 -19.36 7.42 -13.22
C PRO A 97 -18.14 7.59 -14.16
N GLY A 98 -17.15 6.72 -14.00
CA GLY A 98 -15.92 6.74 -14.81
C GLY A 98 -14.86 7.76 -14.35
N VAL A 99 -15.14 8.60 -13.34
CA VAL A 99 -14.15 9.53 -12.79
C VAL A 99 -13.33 8.83 -11.69
N PRO A 100 -12.00 8.72 -11.85
CA PRO A 100 -11.15 8.06 -10.86
C PRO A 100 -10.85 8.99 -9.68
N ARG A 101 -10.53 8.39 -8.53
CA ARG A 101 -10.01 9.13 -7.37
C ARG A 101 -8.60 9.59 -7.68
N ARG A 102 -8.28 10.85 -7.36
CA ARG A 102 -6.94 11.44 -7.57
C ARG A 102 -6.43 12.12 -6.30
N VAL A 103 -5.15 11.98 -6.04
CA VAL A 103 -4.43 12.72 -5.00
C VAL A 103 -3.18 13.34 -5.60
N SER A 104 -2.99 14.64 -5.38
CA SER A 104 -1.73 15.32 -5.64
C SER A 104 -0.80 15.24 -4.43
N VAL A 105 0.48 14.99 -4.66
CA VAL A 105 1.53 14.95 -3.64
C VAL A 105 2.57 16.01 -3.98
N ASN A 106 2.77 16.96 -3.07
CA ASN A 106 3.80 17.98 -3.15
C ASN A 106 4.97 17.65 -2.22
N SER A 107 6.20 17.90 -2.68
CA SER A 107 7.40 17.85 -1.85
C SER A 107 8.36 18.96 -2.23
N PHE A 108 8.67 19.83 -1.27
CA PHE A 108 9.52 21.00 -1.46
C PHE A 108 10.80 20.85 -0.62
N GLY A 109 11.95 20.80 -1.30
CA GLY A 109 13.25 20.74 -0.65
C GLY A 109 13.72 22.13 -0.22
N PHE A 110 14.40 22.22 0.92
CA PHE A 110 14.96 23.50 1.42
C PHE A 110 15.91 24.18 0.40
N GLY A 111 16.60 23.40 -0.44
CA GLY A 111 17.47 23.90 -1.51
C GLY A 111 16.73 24.46 -2.73
N GLY A 112 15.39 24.53 -2.72
CA GLY A 112 14.57 25.09 -3.81
C GLY A 112 14.13 24.07 -4.87
N SER A 113 14.61 22.83 -4.81
CA SER A 113 14.15 21.74 -5.68
C SER A 113 12.78 21.24 -5.24
N ASN A 114 11.81 21.28 -6.17
CA ASN A 114 10.41 20.96 -5.92
C ASN A 114 9.98 19.77 -6.79
N ALA A 115 9.15 18.89 -6.24
CA ALA A 115 8.55 17.77 -6.96
C ALA A 115 7.04 17.70 -6.71
N HIS A 116 6.31 17.30 -7.74
CA HIS A 116 4.87 17.09 -7.72
C HIS A 116 4.51 15.79 -8.43
N ALA A 117 3.60 15.02 -7.85
CA ALA A 117 3.07 13.80 -8.46
C ALA A 117 1.55 13.73 -8.29
N ILE A 118 0.86 13.15 -9.27
CA ILE A 118 -0.57 12.86 -9.21
C ILE A 118 -0.74 11.34 -9.20
N ILE A 119 -1.43 10.83 -8.19
CA ILE A 119 -1.77 9.42 -8.05
C ILE A 119 -3.24 9.24 -8.37
N GLU A 120 -3.55 8.30 -9.26
CA GLU A 120 -4.90 7.98 -9.69
C GLU A 120 -5.28 6.56 -9.26
N SER A 121 -6.53 6.36 -8.83
CA SER A 121 -7.05 5.03 -8.53
C SER A 121 -7.11 4.16 -9.77
N TYR A 122 -6.58 2.94 -9.68
CA TYR A 122 -6.71 1.93 -10.72
C TYR A 122 -7.80 0.93 -10.38
N SER A 123 -8.78 0.76 -11.28
CA SER A 123 -9.80 -0.28 -11.20
C SER A 123 -9.56 -1.29 -12.32
N PRO A 124 -8.88 -2.43 -12.07
CA PRO A 124 -8.67 -3.42 -13.10
C PRO A 124 -10.00 -4.00 -13.56
N THR A 125 -10.13 -4.25 -14.86
CA THR A 125 -11.20 -5.10 -15.37
C THR A 125 -10.99 -6.49 -14.79
N LYS A 126 -11.84 -6.92 -13.86
CA LYS A 126 -11.79 -8.29 -13.34
C LYS A 126 -12.24 -9.22 -14.46
N LEU A 127 -11.32 -10.01 -14.99
CA LEU A 127 -11.69 -11.19 -15.75
C LEU A 127 -12.24 -12.19 -14.74
N THR A 128 -13.55 -12.43 -14.77
CA THR A 128 -14.15 -13.54 -14.03
C THR A 128 -13.68 -14.82 -14.72
N LEU A 129 -12.61 -15.43 -14.22
CA LEU A 129 -12.28 -16.79 -14.59
C LEU A 129 -13.38 -17.68 -14.01
N GLU A 130 -14.11 -18.40 -14.86
CA GLU A 130 -15.04 -19.42 -14.41
C GLU A 130 -14.25 -20.45 -13.59
N HIS A 131 -14.49 -20.48 -12.28
CA HIS A 131 -13.90 -21.49 -11.41
C HIS A 131 -14.53 -22.83 -11.75
N PHE A 132 -13.80 -23.67 -12.50
CA PHE A 132 -14.16 -25.07 -12.67
C PHE A 132 -14.26 -25.74 -11.29
N LEU A 133 -15.40 -26.39 -11.02
CA LEU A 133 -15.78 -27.08 -9.77
C LEU A 133 -14.95 -28.36 -9.48
N CYS A 134 -13.67 -28.40 -9.86
CA CYS A 134 -12.78 -29.49 -9.49
C CYS A 134 -12.07 -29.13 -8.18
N PRO A 135 -11.94 -30.05 -7.22
CA PRO A 135 -11.02 -29.87 -6.09
C PRO A 135 -9.61 -29.65 -6.64
N ARG A 136 -9.08 -28.43 -6.51
CA ARG A 136 -7.70 -28.11 -6.90
C ARG A 136 -6.82 -28.21 -5.68
N LEU A 137 -6.04 -29.28 -5.59
CA LEU A 137 -4.95 -29.35 -4.63
C LEU A 137 -3.83 -28.41 -5.12
N LEU A 138 -3.69 -27.26 -4.48
CA LEU A 138 -2.74 -26.22 -4.90
C LEU A 138 -1.43 -26.30 -4.11
N PRO A 139 -0.28 -26.07 -4.77
CA PRO A 139 1.02 -26.02 -4.11
C PRO A 139 1.31 -24.64 -3.49
N PHE A 140 1.61 -24.60 -2.20
CA PHE A 140 2.03 -23.39 -1.48
C PHE A 140 3.48 -23.56 -1.02
N THR A 141 4.37 -22.71 -1.53
CA THR A 141 5.81 -22.77 -1.26
C THR A 141 6.25 -21.63 -0.36
N PHE A 142 6.83 -21.96 0.79
CA PHE A 142 7.37 -20.97 1.72
C PHE A 142 8.88 -21.19 1.85
N SER A 143 9.67 -20.11 1.86
CA SER A 143 11.10 -20.21 2.10
C SER A 143 11.67 -18.98 2.79
N ALA A 144 12.77 -19.15 3.52
CA ALA A 144 13.47 -18.07 4.21
C ALA A 144 14.98 -18.37 4.36
N CYS A 145 15.77 -17.34 4.67
CA CYS A 145 17.23 -17.44 4.83
C CYS A 145 17.66 -18.29 6.03
N THR A 146 16.82 -18.39 7.07
CA THR A 146 17.08 -19.17 8.29
C THR A 146 15.84 -19.96 8.72
N ALA A 147 16.04 -21.00 9.53
CA ALA A 147 14.94 -21.77 10.12
C ALA A 147 14.00 -20.89 10.97
N LYS A 148 14.55 -19.95 11.74
CA LYS A 148 13.77 -18.98 12.55
C LYS A 148 12.88 -18.10 11.68
N THR A 149 13.46 -17.47 10.66
CA THR A 149 12.70 -16.60 9.74
C THR A 149 11.65 -17.36 8.93
N LEU A 150 11.81 -18.68 8.73
CA LEU A 150 10.78 -19.50 8.08
C LEU A 150 9.56 -19.67 8.99
N ILE A 151 9.75 -19.80 10.30
CA ILE A 151 8.66 -19.81 11.28
C ILE A 151 7.90 -18.47 11.23
N GLU A 152 8.62 -17.35 11.27
CA GLU A 152 8.03 -15.99 11.18
C GLU A 152 7.24 -15.79 9.86
N VAL A 153 7.75 -16.31 8.73
CA VAL A 153 7.04 -16.29 7.45
C VAL A 153 5.73 -17.08 7.54
N LEU A 154 5.75 -18.29 8.10
CA LEU A 154 4.56 -19.12 8.24
C LEU A 154 3.53 -18.48 9.18
N GLU A 155 3.95 -17.88 10.28
CA GLU A 155 3.09 -17.12 11.21
C GLU A 155 2.43 -15.92 10.50
N CYS A 156 3.22 -15.18 9.71
CA CYS A 156 2.70 -14.05 8.93
C CYS A 156 1.64 -14.50 7.91
N TYR A 157 1.83 -15.65 7.26
CA TYR A 157 0.82 -16.18 6.33
C TYR A 157 -0.41 -16.75 7.05
N ASP A 158 -0.27 -17.39 8.21
CA ASP A 158 -1.44 -17.82 9.01
C ASP A 158 -2.29 -16.61 9.39
N GLN A 159 -1.68 -15.53 9.89
CA GLN A 159 -2.37 -14.29 10.21
C GLN A 159 -3.01 -13.64 8.97
N PHE A 160 -2.28 -13.55 7.86
CA PHE A 160 -2.80 -13.01 6.60
C PHE A 160 -4.04 -13.77 6.12
N LEU A 161 -4.03 -15.11 6.21
CA LEU A 161 -5.18 -15.93 5.82
C LEU A 161 -6.39 -15.73 6.75
N GLN A 162 -6.17 -15.43 8.03
CA GLN A 162 -7.24 -15.09 8.98
C GLN A 162 -7.86 -13.72 8.67
N GLU A 163 -7.04 -12.73 8.31
CA GLU A 163 -7.49 -11.37 7.97
C GLU A 163 -8.13 -11.28 6.57
N HIS A 164 -7.89 -12.27 5.70
CA HIS A 164 -8.34 -12.27 4.31
C HIS A 164 -9.01 -13.59 3.88
N PRO A 165 -10.21 -13.93 4.42
CA PRO A 165 -10.92 -15.17 4.09
C PRO A 165 -11.42 -15.25 2.63
N ALA A 166 -11.38 -14.15 1.89
CA ALA A 166 -11.76 -14.08 0.48
C ALA A 166 -10.56 -14.07 -0.49
N VAL A 167 -9.35 -14.42 -0.01
CA VAL A 167 -8.16 -14.47 -0.87
C VAL A 167 -8.31 -15.55 -1.94
N ASP A 168 -7.91 -15.22 -3.17
CA ASP A 168 -7.82 -16.21 -4.24
C ASP A 168 -6.58 -17.09 -4.04
N LEU A 169 -6.81 -18.37 -3.72
CA LEU A 169 -5.77 -19.36 -3.49
C LEU A 169 -4.91 -19.63 -4.74
N ILE A 170 -5.44 -19.48 -5.94
CA ILE A 170 -4.67 -19.66 -7.18
C ILE A 170 -3.64 -18.54 -7.30
N THR A 171 -4.10 -17.29 -7.18
CA THR A 171 -3.22 -16.11 -7.20
C THR A 171 -2.19 -16.17 -6.06
N LEU A 172 -2.57 -16.66 -4.87
CA LEU A 172 -1.66 -16.84 -3.75
C LEU A 172 -0.58 -17.88 -4.05
N ALA A 173 -0.96 -19.07 -4.51
CA ALA A 173 -0.03 -20.13 -4.89
C ALA A 173 0.94 -19.67 -5.99
N GLU A 174 0.42 -18.99 -7.02
CA GLU A 174 1.25 -18.42 -8.08
C GLU A 174 2.22 -17.36 -7.55
N SER A 175 1.76 -16.48 -6.65
CA SER A 175 2.60 -15.45 -6.05
C SER A 175 3.73 -16.06 -5.20
N LEU A 176 3.42 -17.08 -4.40
CA LEU A 176 4.41 -17.79 -3.60
C LEU A 176 5.46 -18.49 -4.46
N LEU A 177 5.04 -19.08 -5.59
CA LEU A 177 5.92 -19.84 -6.47
C LEU A 177 6.77 -18.95 -7.38
N LYS A 178 6.18 -17.89 -7.96
CA LYS A 178 6.83 -17.08 -9.01
C LYS A 178 7.31 -15.70 -8.55
N ARG A 179 6.79 -15.17 -7.45
CA ARG A 179 7.04 -13.77 -7.00
C ARG A 179 7.78 -13.71 -5.66
N ARG A 180 8.37 -14.81 -5.21
CA ARG A 180 9.20 -14.88 -4.02
C ARG A 180 10.56 -15.46 -4.37
N SER A 181 11.60 -14.97 -3.71
CA SER A 181 12.93 -15.58 -3.77
C SER A 181 12.88 -16.97 -3.15
N ALA A 182 13.59 -17.92 -3.75
CA ALA A 182 13.75 -19.26 -3.20
C ALA A 182 15.01 -19.33 -2.32
N PHE A 183 14.81 -19.65 -1.04
CA PHE A 183 15.90 -19.79 -0.06
C PHE A 183 16.14 -21.25 0.35
N SER A 184 17.20 -21.50 1.13
CA SER A 184 17.64 -22.83 1.54
C SER A 184 16.67 -23.52 2.50
N HIS A 185 16.12 -22.78 3.48
CA HIS A 185 15.07 -23.30 4.35
C HIS A 185 13.73 -23.12 3.67
N ARG A 186 13.08 -24.23 3.35
CA ARG A 186 11.81 -24.24 2.60
C ARG A 186 10.83 -25.27 3.17
N VAL A 187 9.56 -25.02 2.94
CA VAL A 187 8.47 -25.99 3.12
C VAL A 187 7.50 -25.88 1.95
N PHE A 188 6.92 -27.02 1.59
CA PHE A 188 5.91 -27.16 0.57
C PHE A 188 4.66 -27.73 1.23
N ILE A 189 3.54 -27.03 1.10
CA ILE A 189 2.24 -27.42 1.65
C ILE A 189 1.26 -27.52 0.49
N THR A 190 0.41 -28.54 0.50
CA THR A 190 -0.67 -28.68 -0.45
C THR A 190 -2.00 -28.51 0.24
N ALA A 191 -2.87 -27.67 -0.30
CA ALA A 191 -4.21 -27.46 0.25
C ALA A 191 -5.23 -27.17 -0.85
N ALA A 192 -6.48 -27.55 -0.59
CA ALA A 192 -7.61 -27.29 -1.48
C ALA A 192 -8.54 -26.16 -0.97
N SER A 193 -8.33 -25.69 0.26
CA SER A 193 -9.08 -24.58 0.86
C SER A 193 -8.19 -23.76 1.80
N ILE A 194 -8.68 -22.58 2.21
CA ILE A 194 -7.98 -21.70 3.16
C ILE A 194 -7.84 -22.40 4.51
N GLU A 195 -8.90 -23.07 4.97
CA GLU A 195 -8.92 -23.79 6.25
C GLU A 195 -7.92 -24.94 6.25
N ALA A 196 -7.84 -25.70 5.16
CA ALA A 196 -6.86 -26.77 4.99
C ALA A 196 -5.43 -26.22 4.98
N LEU A 197 -5.20 -25.09 4.30
CA LEU A 197 -3.88 -24.44 4.28
C LEU A 197 -3.46 -23.95 5.67
N GLN A 198 -4.36 -23.28 6.39
CA GLN A 198 -4.10 -22.83 7.77
C GLN A 198 -3.82 -24.00 8.70
N PHE A 199 -4.59 -25.08 8.58
CA PHE A 199 -4.38 -26.29 9.36
C PHE A 199 -2.98 -26.89 9.13
N GLU A 200 -2.57 -27.05 7.87
CA GLU A 200 -1.23 -27.56 7.53
C GLU A 200 -0.11 -26.60 7.98
N ILE A 201 -0.31 -25.28 7.88
CA ILE A 201 0.65 -24.30 8.40
C ILE A 201 0.84 -24.46 9.91
N LYS A 202 -0.25 -24.64 10.67
CA LYS A 202 -0.19 -24.84 12.13
C LYS A 202 0.54 -26.12 12.50
N ILE A 203 0.27 -27.22 11.80
CA ILE A 203 1.01 -28.48 11.97
C ILE A 203 2.51 -28.26 11.71
N GLU A 204 2.87 -27.55 10.65
CA GLU A 204 4.28 -27.29 10.33
C GLU A 204 4.96 -26.39 11.38
N LEU A 205 4.24 -25.39 11.92
CA LEU A 205 4.73 -24.54 12.99
C LEU A 205 5.02 -25.34 14.27
N GLU A 206 4.11 -26.23 14.68
CA GLU A 206 4.30 -27.11 15.84
C GLU A 206 5.52 -28.02 15.65
N LYS A 207 5.63 -28.67 14.49
CA LYS A 207 6.77 -29.54 14.15
C LYS A 207 8.11 -28.81 14.25
N ARG A 208 8.19 -27.58 13.76
CA ARG A 208 9.41 -26.77 13.75
C ARG A 208 9.78 -26.22 15.13
N ARG A 209 8.80 -25.84 15.94
CA ARG A 209 9.03 -25.38 17.32
C ARG A 209 9.54 -26.50 18.21
N SER A 210 9.09 -27.72 17.98
CA SER A 210 9.55 -28.93 18.70
C SER A 210 10.90 -29.47 18.21
N ALA A 211 11.62 -28.74 17.34
CA ALA A 211 12.89 -29.13 16.71
C ALA A 211 12.87 -30.47 15.93
N ALA A 212 11.67 -30.99 15.62
CA ALA A 212 11.49 -32.36 15.12
C ALA A 212 11.71 -32.52 13.61
N VAL A 213 12.00 -31.43 12.88
CA VAL A 213 12.17 -31.49 11.42
C VAL A 213 13.52 -30.92 11.02
N PRO A 214 14.42 -31.74 10.42
CA PRO A 214 15.54 -31.18 9.69
C PRO A 214 14.96 -30.46 8.48
N SER A 215 15.02 -29.12 8.48
CA SER A 215 14.69 -28.34 7.29
C SER A 215 15.43 -28.93 6.11
N ILE A 216 14.70 -29.36 5.07
CA ILE A 216 15.29 -29.91 3.85
C ILE A 216 16.29 -28.88 3.32
N MET A 217 17.57 -29.12 3.58
CA MET A 217 18.68 -28.33 3.10
C MET A 217 18.98 -28.79 1.68
N TYR A 218 18.22 -28.31 0.71
CA TYR A 218 18.76 -28.35 -0.64
C TYR A 218 19.76 -27.21 -0.76
N ARG A 219 21.04 -27.57 -0.69
CA ARG A 219 22.16 -26.72 -1.07
C ARG A 219 22.03 -26.48 -2.57
N PRO A 220 21.72 -25.27 -3.04
CA PRO A 220 21.78 -25.01 -4.48
C PRO A 220 23.21 -25.31 -4.92
N SER A 221 23.38 -26.09 -5.98
CA SER A 221 24.68 -26.18 -6.64
C SER A 221 25.03 -24.77 -7.11
N HIS A 222 26.02 -24.15 -6.48
CA HIS A 222 26.57 -22.91 -6.98
C HIS A 222 27.31 -23.22 -8.28
N ALA A 223 26.60 -23.14 -9.41
CA ALA A 223 27.28 -22.77 -10.65
C ALA A 223 28.01 -21.44 -10.37
N PRO A 224 29.30 -21.32 -10.73
CA PRO A 224 30.08 -20.13 -10.39
C PRO A 224 29.38 -18.88 -10.91
N LYS A 225 29.25 -17.87 -10.04
CA LYS A 225 28.68 -16.58 -10.42
C LYS A 225 29.52 -16.00 -11.55
N ARG A 226 28.96 -15.91 -12.77
CA ARG A 226 29.52 -15.07 -13.82
C ARG A 226 29.27 -13.63 -13.42
N VAL A 227 30.32 -12.93 -13.00
CA VAL A 227 30.32 -11.48 -12.94
C VAL A 227 30.28 -11.00 -14.39
N LEU A 228 29.11 -10.55 -14.85
CA LEU A 228 29.05 -9.68 -16.01
C LEU A 228 29.47 -8.31 -15.49
N GLY A 229 30.74 -7.98 -15.69
CA GLY A 229 31.27 -6.67 -15.39
C GLY A 229 30.60 -5.62 -16.27
N ILE A 230 30.18 -4.52 -15.63
CA ILE A 230 30.40 -3.17 -16.13
C ILE A 230 31.10 -2.43 -14.99
#